data_AF-A0A1T5CUJ3-F1
#
_entry.id   AF-A0A1T5CUJ3-F1
#
_cell.length_a   1.000
_cell.length_b   1.000
_cell.length_c   1.000
_cell.angle_alpha   90.00
_cell.angle_beta   90.00
_cell.angle_gamma   90.00
#
_symmetry.space_group_name_H-M   'P 1'
#
loop_
_entity.id
_entity.type
_entity.pdbx_description
1 polymer ?
#
loop_
_entity_poly.entity_id
_entity_poly.type
_entity_poly.pdbx_seq_one_letter_code
_entity_poly.pdbx_strand_id
1 'polypeptide(L)'
;MYTISDTEDLPGTVSSHSRYEKLSTDRSDCLLSFASPVGLLLSCNHIYNQYLFIDNSDENLRQFEKSARNMHSLARYSRANQINKEWIEKYLNEAHSFGLQSIRAHFNVMSWSDNPAELKQLKNDTGSALALMECKPRHNTTDTATLYWAGIPGNAGDFPSEESFYTFIEPALCFFTEETNYQDSPSPFGIKMADRLTGKPIHLDISDLPMKQGIITNRNKFILGPSGSGKSFFTNHMVRQYYEQGAHVLLVDTGNSYQGLCELIKGKTKGEDGVSFTYTEDNPIAFNPFYTDDGVFDIEKRESIKTLILTLWKRDDEPPTRSEEVALSNAVSGYIEKIKSNAQHPSFNGFYDYVKDDYQKVLEQKKVREKDFDIANFLNVLEPYYRGGEYDYLLNSEKQLDLLSKRFIVFEIDAIKDHKILFPIVTIIIMEVFINKMRRLKGIRKLILIEEAWKAIAKEGMAEYIKYLFKTVRKFFGEAIVVTQEVDDIIQSPIVKESIINNSDCKILLDQRKYMNKFDDIQAMLGLTDKEKSQVLSINMNNDPRRLYKEVWIGLGGTHSAVYATEVSTEEYLAYTTEETEKMEVMNLASELDGNVEHAIKRISLKRIKSNTKDH
;
A
#
# COMPACT_ATOMS: atom_id res chain seq x y z
N MET A 1 -38.71 0.90 13.86
CA MET A 1 -37.72 0.24 14.73
C MET A 1 -38.03 -1.25 14.73
N TYR A 2 -37.02 -2.09 14.59
CA TYR A 2 -37.16 -3.53 14.75
C TYR A 2 -36.46 -3.98 16.03
N THR A 3 -37.07 -4.89 16.78
CA THR A 3 -36.54 -5.39 18.06
C THR A 3 -36.29 -6.89 17.99
N ILE A 4 -35.27 -7.33 18.72
CA ILE A 4 -35.00 -8.71 19.09
C ILE A 4 -35.08 -8.71 20.63
N SER A 5 -36.29 -8.97 21.13
CA SER A 5 -36.62 -8.88 22.55
C SER A 5 -37.35 -10.11 23.10
N ASP A 6 -37.70 -11.07 22.23
CA ASP A 6 -38.41 -12.30 22.59
C ASP A 6 -37.63 -13.54 22.14
N THR A 7 -37.61 -14.57 22.98
CA THR A 7 -37.01 -15.87 22.67
C THR A 7 -37.61 -16.56 21.44
N GLU A 8 -38.88 -16.30 21.12
CA GLU A 8 -39.52 -16.84 19.91
C GLU A 8 -39.02 -16.19 18.61
N ASP A 9 -38.40 -15.01 18.71
CA ASP A 9 -37.87 -14.27 17.57
C ASP A 9 -36.38 -14.58 17.31
N LEU A 10 -35.74 -15.37 18.19
CA LEU A 10 -34.34 -15.78 18.09
C LEU A 10 -34.14 -17.00 17.16
N PRO A 11 -32.95 -17.14 16.56
CA PRO A 11 -32.59 -18.31 15.78
C PRO A 11 -32.39 -19.53 16.70
N GLY A 12 -32.42 -20.73 16.11
CA GLY A 12 -32.18 -21.97 16.86
C GLY A 12 -30.73 -22.13 17.36
N THR A 13 -29.79 -21.47 16.71
CA THR A 13 -28.36 -21.45 17.08
C THR A 13 -27.76 -20.09 16.80
N VAL A 14 -26.80 -19.67 17.62
CA VAL A 14 -25.99 -18.47 17.41
C VAL A 14 -24.50 -18.85 17.39
N SER A 15 -23.70 -18.06 16.71
CA SER A 15 -22.24 -18.21 16.62
C SER A 15 -21.57 -16.85 16.82
N SER A 16 -20.28 -16.81 17.17
CA SER A 16 -19.55 -15.55 17.24
C SER A 16 -19.34 -14.92 15.85
N HIS A 17 -19.31 -15.75 14.80
CA HIS A 17 -19.06 -15.32 13.43
C HIS A 17 -19.83 -16.17 12.42
N SER A 18 -19.99 -15.62 11.22
CA SER A 18 -20.53 -16.27 10.04
C SER A 18 -19.58 -16.09 8.86
N ARG A 19 -19.60 -17.06 7.95
CA ARG A 19 -18.81 -17.01 6.71
C ARG A 19 -19.51 -16.09 5.71
N TYR A 20 -18.81 -15.07 5.24
CA TYR A 20 -19.30 -14.19 4.19
C TYR A 20 -18.88 -14.71 2.82
N GLU A 21 -19.79 -15.45 2.17
CA GLU A 21 -19.48 -16.20 0.94
C GLU A 21 -18.95 -15.32 -0.20
N LYS A 22 -19.47 -14.09 -0.35
CA LYS A 22 -19.08 -13.20 -1.45
C LYS A 22 -17.58 -12.84 -1.44
N LEU A 23 -16.92 -12.93 -0.29
CA LEU A 23 -15.50 -12.62 -0.10
C LEU A 23 -14.67 -13.82 0.36
N SER A 24 -15.29 -15.00 0.45
CA SER A 24 -14.62 -16.23 0.83
C SER A 24 -14.21 -17.03 -0.40
N THR A 25 -13.25 -17.93 -0.22
CA THR A 25 -12.80 -18.89 -1.24
C THR A 25 -12.73 -20.28 -0.62
N ASP A 26 -12.49 -21.31 -1.43
CA ASP A 26 -12.26 -22.68 -0.92
C ASP A 26 -11.02 -22.79 -0.02
N ARG A 27 -10.12 -21.80 -0.07
CA ARG A 27 -8.86 -21.77 0.69
C ARG A 27 -8.83 -20.69 1.77
N SER A 28 -9.89 -19.91 1.92
CA SER A 28 -9.93 -18.82 2.89
C SER A 28 -11.35 -18.38 3.23
N ASP A 29 -11.62 -18.29 4.53
CA ASP A 29 -12.90 -17.80 5.01
C ASP A 29 -12.79 -16.31 5.38
N CYS A 30 -13.65 -15.50 4.78
CA CYS A 30 -13.91 -14.14 5.24
C CYS A 30 -15.00 -14.21 6.30
N LEU A 31 -14.59 -14.12 7.56
CA LEU A 31 -15.50 -14.22 8.70
C LEU A 31 -15.97 -12.82 9.11
N LEU A 32 -17.28 -12.68 9.30
CA LEU A 32 -17.91 -11.49 9.88
C LEU A 32 -18.67 -11.88 11.14
N SER A 33 -18.93 -10.94 12.03
CA SER A 33 -19.79 -11.11 13.19
C SER A 33 -21.15 -11.65 12.78
N PHE A 34 -21.76 -12.45 13.64
CA PHE A 34 -23.10 -12.99 13.39
C PHE A 34 -24.14 -11.87 13.19
N ALA A 35 -23.96 -10.72 13.85
CA ALA A 35 -24.80 -9.53 13.68
C ALA A 35 -24.41 -8.61 12.50
N SER A 36 -23.41 -8.97 11.69
CA SER A 36 -23.01 -8.18 10.53
C SER A 36 -24.14 -7.83 9.54
N PRO A 37 -25.19 -8.66 9.32
CA PRO A 37 -26.32 -8.29 8.45
C PRO A 37 -27.04 -7.01 8.88
N VAL A 38 -27.17 -6.76 10.18
CA VAL A 38 -27.84 -5.57 10.75
C VAL A 38 -26.87 -4.46 11.16
N GLY A 39 -25.56 -4.74 11.10
CA GLY A 39 -24.48 -3.78 11.28
C GLY A 39 -23.90 -3.35 9.93
N LEU A 40 -22.63 -3.68 9.69
CA LEU A 40 -21.86 -3.18 8.54
C LEU A 40 -22.52 -3.46 7.18
N LEU A 41 -23.24 -4.58 7.02
CA LEU A 41 -23.84 -4.96 5.73
C LEU A 41 -25.20 -4.30 5.44
N LEU A 42 -25.81 -3.63 6.42
CA LEU A 42 -27.09 -2.95 6.24
C LEU A 42 -26.86 -1.60 5.53
N SER A 43 -27.12 -1.56 4.22
CA SER A 43 -26.83 -0.42 3.35
C SER A 43 -27.85 0.72 3.47
N CYS A 44 -28.07 1.22 4.70
CA CYS A 44 -28.87 2.40 4.96
C CYS A 44 -28.43 3.14 6.23
N ASN A 45 -29.02 4.33 6.47
CA ASN A 45 -28.83 5.02 7.74
C ASN A 45 -29.52 4.23 8.86
N HIS A 46 -28.73 3.68 9.76
CA HIS A 46 -29.23 2.90 10.88
C HIS A 46 -28.34 3.00 12.12
N ILE A 47 -28.92 2.68 13.27
CA ILE A 47 -28.25 2.47 14.55
C ILE A 47 -28.68 1.07 15.02
N TYR A 48 -27.69 0.24 15.35
CA TYR A 48 -27.90 -1.05 15.98
C TYR A 48 -27.50 -0.97 17.46
N ASN A 49 -28.48 -0.94 18.36
CA ASN A 49 -28.19 -0.92 19.79
C ASN A 49 -28.17 -2.33 20.36
N GLN A 50 -27.21 -2.57 21.25
CA GLN A 50 -26.91 -3.85 21.86
C GLN A 50 -26.87 -3.65 23.39
N TYR A 51 -27.84 -4.20 24.11
CA TYR A 51 -27.96 -4.03 25.56
C TYR A 51 -27.81 -5.36 26.28
N LEU A 52 -26.97 -5.37 27.31
CA LEU A 52 -26.85 -6.46 28.28
C LEU A 52 -27.15 -5.91 29.67
N PHE A 53 -28.11 -6.53 30.36
CA PHE A 53 -28.48 -6.20 31.72
C PHE A 53 -27.89 -7.25 32.66
N ILE A 54 -26.85 -6.84 33.40
CA ILE A 54 -26.19 -7.69 34.38
C ILE A 54 -27.00 -7.65 35.67
N ASP A 55 -28.08 -8.43 35.71
CA ASP A 55 -28.97 -8.54 36.86
C ASP A 55 -28.42 -9.47 37.96
N ASN A 56 -29.17 -9.59 39.06
CA ASN A 56 -28.91 -10.60 40.08
C ASN A 56 -29.30 -12.00 39.57
N SER A 57 -28.30 -12.76 39.13
CA SER A 57 -28.50 -14.12 38.59
C SER A 57 -29.21 -15.07 39.56
N ASP A 58 -28.93 -15.00 40.86
CA ASP A 58 -29.58 -15.88 41.84
C ASP A 58 -31.08 -15.61 41.94
N GLU A 59 -31.49 -14.35 41.81
CA GLU A 59 -32.91 -13.98 41.79
C GLU A 59 -33.59 -14.47 40.51
N ASN A 60 -32.94 -14.32 39.36
CA ASN A 60 -33.44 -14.80 38.07
C ASN A 60 -33.67 -16.32 38.10
N LEU A 61 -32.67 -17.09 38.57
CA LEU A 61 -32.77 -18.55 38.66
C LEU A 61 -33.89 -18.99 39.60
N ARG A 62 -34.04 -18.35 40.77
CA ARG A 62 -35.15 -18.62 41.70
C ARG A 62 -36.53 -18.33 41.07
N GLN A 63 -36.64 -17.30 40.24
CA GLN A 63 -37.87 -17.00 39.51
C GLN A 63 -38.18 -18.11 38.48
N PHE A 64 -37.18 -18.57 37.74
CA PHE A 64 -37.32 -19.70 36.81
C PHE A 64 -37.70 -21.01 37.51
N GLU A 65 -37.09 -21.34 38.64
CA GLU A 65 -37.47 -22.50 39.46
C GLU A 65 -38.93 -22.43 39.94
N LYS A 66 -39.38 -21.24 40.35
CA LYS A 66 -40.78 -21.02 40.73
C LYS A 66 -41.71 -21.20 39.52
N SER A 67 -41.32 -20.68 38.36
CA SER A 67 -42.07 -20.80 37.11
C SER A 67 -42.20 -22.26 36.66
N ALA A 68 -41.11 -23.03 36.67
CA ALA A 68 -41.09 -24.45 36.34
C ALA A 68 -42.00 -25.28 37.27
N ARG A 69 -41.99 -24.99 38.58
CA ARG A 69 -42.90 -25.63 39.56
C ARG A 69 -44.37 -25.33 39.28
N ASN A 70 -44.69 -24.08 38.95
CA ASN A 70 -46.06 -23.69 38.59
C ASN A 70 -46.50 -24.41 37.31
N MET A 71 -45.65 -24.46 36.29
CA MET A 71 -45.93 -25.18 35.04
C MET A 71 -46.12 -26.68 35.27
N HIS A 72 -45.35 -27.31 36.18
CA HIS A 72 -45.54 -28.71 36.57
C HIS A 72 -46.96 -28.97 37.10
N SER A 73 -47.49 -28.07 37.91
CA SER A 73 -48.85 -28.23 38.47
C SER A 73 -49.95 -28.14 37.40
N LEU A 74 -49.68 -27.45 36.29
CA LEU A 74 -50.61 -27.20 35.18
C LEU A 74 -50.34 -28.05 33.93
N ALA A 75 -49.25 -28.82 33.89
CA ALA A 75 -48.80 -29.57 32.71
C ALA A 75 -49.79 -30.66 32.25
N ARG A 76 -50.63 -31.17 33.15
CA ARG A 76 -51.69 -32.15 32.80
C ARG A 76 -52.74 -31.61 31.84
N TYR A 77 -52.85 -30.28 31.69
CA TYR A 77 -53.90 -29.62 30.93
C TYR A 77 -53.41 -28.98 29.62
N SER A 78 -52.10 -28.92 29.37
CA SER A 78 -51.54 -28.32 28.15
C SER A 78 -50.15 -28.87 27.80
N ARG A 79 -50.01 -29.36 26.56
CA ARG A 79 -48.73 -29.80 25.99
C ARG A 79 -47.71 -28.65 25.90
N ALA A 80 -48.16 -27.41 25.68
CA ALA A 80 -47.28 -26.25 25.62
C ALA A 80 -46.62 -25.97 26.99
N ASN A 81 -47.36 -26.14 28.09
CA ASN A 81 -46.81 -25.97 29.44
C ASN A 81 -45.75 -27.03 29.77
N GLN A 82 -45.90 -28.25 29.24
CA GLN A 82 -44.90 -29.30 29.40
C GLN A 82 -43.59 -28.95 28.68
N ILE A 83 -43.68 -28.46 27.44
CA ILE A 83 -42.51 -28.05 26.64
C ILE A 83 -41.79 -26.86 27.30
N ASN A 84 -42.52 -25.83 27.72
CA ASN A 84 -41.93 -24.66 28.39
C ASN A 84 -41.23 -25.04 29.70
N LYS A 85 -41.81 -25.98 30.46
CA LYS A 85 -41.16 -26.52 31.66
C LYS A 85 -39.82 -27.19 31.31
N GLU A 86 -39.80 -28.06 30.30
CA GLU A 86 -38.57 -28.73 29.87
C GLU A 86 -37.49 -27.73 29.44
N TRP A 87 -37.87 -26.62 28.81
CA TRP A 87 -36.94 -25.56 28.40
C TRP A 87 -36.36 -24.80 29.59
N ILE A 88 -37.21 -24.44 30.57
CA ILE A 88 -36.74 -23.80 31.81
C ILE A 88 -35.82 -24.75 32.58
N GLU A 89 -36.15 -26.03 32.68
CA GLU A 89 -35.30 -27.02 33.34
C GLU A 89 -33.94 -27.16 32.64
N LYS A 90 -33.91 -27.14 31.29
CA LYS A 90 -32.65 -27.09 30.53
C LYS A 90 -31.83 -25.83 30.85
N TYR A 91 -32.45 -24.66 30.84
CA TYR A 91 -31.78 -23.40 31.17
C TYR A 91 -31.18 -23.42 32.58
N LEU A 92 -31.96 -23.85 33.58
CA LEU A 92 -31.49 -23.97 34.97
C LEU A 92 -30.32 -24.97 35.08
N ASN A 93 -30.43 -26.12 34.41
CA ASN A 93 -29.38 -27.13 34.43
C ASN A 93 -28.08 -26.59 33.81
N GLU A 94 -28.15 -25.89 32.67
CA GLU A 94 -26.97 -25.26 32.07
C GLU A 94 -26.35 -24.20 32.99
N ALA A 95 -27.17 -23.32 33.56
CA ALA A 95 -26.72 -22.28 34.49
C ALA A 95 -25.95 -22.89 35.67
N HIS A 96 -26.48 -23.93 36.30
CA HIS A 96 -25.82 -24.60 37.43
C HIS A 96 -24.62 -25.47 37.02
N SER A 97 -24.71 -26.21 35.91
CA SER A 97 -23.65 -27.14 35.51
C SER A 97 -22.38 -26.43 35.10
N PHE A 98 -22.51 -25.28 34.44
CA PHE A 98 -21.38 -24.51 33.91
C PHE A 98 -21.10 -23.23 34.71
N GLY A 99 -21.92 -22.92 35.73
CA GLY A 99 -21.77 -21.70 36.52
C GLY A 99 -22.06 -20.43 35.73
N LEU A 100 -22.96 -20.48 34.75
CA LEU A 100 -23.28 -19.35 33.87
C LEU A 100 -24.14 -18.32 34.59
N GLN A 101 -23.86 -17.04 34.32
CA GLN A 101 -24.62 -15.94 34.87
C GLN A 101 -25.87 -15.68 34.03
N SER A 102 -27.05 -15.76 34.64
CA SER A 102 -28.33 -15.39 34.02
C SER A 102 -28.42 -13.86 33.89
N ILE A 103 -28.49 -13.38 32.66
CA ILE A 103 -28.61 -11.95 32.31
C ILE A 103 -29.85 -11.74 31.44
N ARG A 104 -30.24 -10.47 31.24
CA ARG A 104 -31.17 -10.10 30.16
C ARG A 104 -30.42 -9.44 29.01
N ALA A 105 -30.93 -9.61 27.80
CA ALA A 105 -30.42 -8.96 26.60
C ALA A 105 -31.55 -8.31 25.79
N HIS A 106 -31.22 -7.25 25.06
CA HIS A 106 -32.06 -6.63 24.05
C HIS A 106 -31.21 -6.16 22.89
N PHE A 107 -31.73 -6.32 21.68
CA PHE A 107 -31.12 -5.74 20.49
C PHE A 107 -32.19 -5.04 19.66
N ASN A 108 -31.87 -3.90 19.08
CA ASN A 108 -32.79 -3.25 18.14
C ASN A 108 -32.06 -2.50 17.04
N VAL A 109 -32.72 -2.44 15.88
CA VAL A 109 -32.28 -1.69 14.71
C VAL A 109 -33.23 -0.52 14.49
N MET A 110 -32.67 0.68 14.52
CA MET A 110 -33.35 1.93 14.18
C MET A 110 -32.83 2.42 12.84
N SER A 111 -33.62 2.26 11.77
CA SER A 111 -33.32 2.81 10.45
C SER A 111 -34.14 4.09 10.18
N TRP A 112 -33.57 5.06 9.48
CA TRP A 112 -34.22 6.34 9.16
C TRP A 112 -33.88 6.86 7.76
N SER A 113 -34.70 7.77 7.24
CA SER A 113 -34.39 8.60 6.07
C SER A 113 -35.15 9.91 6.17
N ASP A 114 -34.56 10.97 5.61
CA ASP A 114 -35.19 12.28 5.44
C ASP A 114 -36.22 12.28 4.30
N ASN A 115 -36.20 11.25 3.44
CA ASN A 115 -37.12 11.06 2.33
C ASN A 115 -38.23 10.05 2.69
N PRO A 116 -39.50 10.49 2.86
CA PRO A 116 -40.60 9.61 3.20
C PRO A 116 -40.83 8.46 2.21
N ALA A 117 -40.46 8.63 0.94
CA ALA A 117 -40.60 7.59 -0.08
C ALA A 117 -39.68 6.39 0.17
N GLU A 118 -38.55 6.59 0.83
CA GLU A 118 -37.55 5.54 1.11
C GLU A 118 -37.89 4.70 2.35
N LEU A 119 -38.72 5.22 3.26
CA LEU A 119 -39.04 4.56 4.53
C LEU A 119 -39.64 3.15 4.35
N LYS A 120 -40.43 2.95 3.29
CA LYS A 120 -40.98 1.63 2.97
C LYS A 120 -39.88 0.63 2.58
N GLN A 121 -38.91 1.07 1.78
CA GLN A 121 -37.79 0.24 1.36
C GLN A 121 -36.88 -0.07 2.56
N LEU A 122 -36.54 0.94 3.36
CA LEU A 122 -35.75 0.79 4.59
C LEU A 122 -36.34 -0.22 5.56
N LYS A 123 -37.65 -0.16 5.76
CA LYS A 123 -38.38 -1.12 6.60
C LYS A 123 -38.18 -2.54 6.09
N ASN A 124 -38.30 -2.76 4.77
CA ASN A 124 -38.11 -4.07 4.17
C ASN A 124 -36.65 -4.52 4.31
N ASP A 125 -35.68 -3.65 4.01
CA ASP A 125 -34.25 -3.97 4.06
C ASP A 125 -33.81 -4.34 5.49
N THR A 126 -34.23 -3.57 6.50
CA THR A 126 -33.96 -3.88 7.92
C THR A 126 -34.60 -5.22 8.33
N GLY A 127 -35.83 -5.49 7.88
CA GLY A 127 -36.48 -6.77 8.14
C GLY A 127 -35.74 -7.94 7.47
N SER A 128 -35.31 -7.78 6.23
CA SER A 128 -34.51 -8.77 5.51
C SER A 128 -33.16 -9.03 6.16
N ALA A 129 -32.50 -7.99 6.68
CA ALA A 129 -31.24 -8.12 7.41
C ALA A 129 -31.38 -8.98 8.67
N LEU A 130 -32.44 -8.79 9.46
CA LEU A 130 -32.73 -9.64 10.62
C LEU A 130 -33.03 -11.09 10.22
N ALA A 131 -33.75 -11.28 9.12
CA ALA A 131 -34.04 -12.61 8.60
C ALA A 131 -32.77 -13.35 8.12
N LEU A 132 -31.74 -12.63 7.65
CA LEU A 132 -30.43 -13.22 7.32
C LEU A 132 -29.68 -13.75 8.55
N MET A 133 -29.99 -13.24 9.75
CA MET A 133 -29.54 -13.78 11.03
C MET A 133 -30.47 -14.90 11.54
N GLU A 134 -31.40 -15.38 10.72
CA GLU A 134 -32.46 -16.31 11.09
C GLU A 134 -33.37 -15.81 12.24
N CYS A 135 -33.31 -14.50 12.54
CA CYS A 135 -34.20 -13.86 13.51
C CYS A 135 -35.54 -13.54 12.84
N LYS A 136 -36.63 -13.64 13.60
CA LYS A 136 -37.95 -13.22 13.12
C LYS A 136 -38.07 -11.70 13.24
N PRO A 137 -38.28 -10.95 12.14
CA PRO A 137 -38.29 -9.50 12.22
C PRO A 137 -39.54 -8.96 12.91
N ARG A 138 -39.41 -8.47 14.15
CA ARG A 138 -40.50 -7.83 14.89
C ARG A 138 -40.44 -6.31 14.75
N HIS A 139 -41.38 -5.74 13.99
CA HIS A 139 -41.52 -4.29 13.87
C HIS A 139 -42.26 -3.73 15.09
N ASN A 140 -41.53 -3.20 16.07
CA ASN A 140 -42.13 -2.64 17.28
C ASN A 140 -42.74 -1.26 16.96
N THR A 141 -44.04 -1.12 17.22
CA THR A 141 -44.83 0.12 17.05
C THR A 141 -45.45 0.63 18.35
N THR A 142 -45.31 -0.13 19.44
CA THR A 142 -45.93 0.17 20.74
C THR A 142 -44.93 0.89 21.64
N ASP A 143 -43.76 0.28 21.85
CA ASP A 143 -42.77 0.74 22.83
C ASP A 143 -41.64 1.54 22.19
N THR A 144 -41.80 1.91 20.91
CA THR A 144 -40.77 2.59 20.12
C THR A 144 -40.25 3.86 20.78
N ALA A 145 -41.15 4.68 21.34
CA ALA A 145 -40.77 5.92 22.02
C ALA A 145 -39.97 5.62 23.30
N THR A 146 -40.44 4.69 24.11
CA THR A 146 -39.77 4.28 25.35
C THR A 146 -38.39 3.70 25.07
N LEU A 147 -38.27 2.79 24.10
CA LEU A 147 -37.00 2.18 23.69
C LEU A 147 -36.02 3.21 23.11
N TYR A 148 -36.51 4.20 22.36
CA TYR A 148 -35.67 5.29 21.87
C TYR A 148 -35.08 6.10 23.02
N TRP A 149 -35.91 6.51 23.99
CA TRP A 149 -35.45 7.30 25.14
C TRP A 149 -34.59 6.49 26.10
N ALA A 150 -34.93 5.23 26.37
CA ALA A 150 -34.15 4.35 27.23
C ALA A 150 -32.77 4.01 26.63
N GLY A 151 -32.65 4.07 25.30
CA GLY A 151 -31.40 3.86 24.58
C GLY A 151 -30.40 5.02 24.64
N ILE A 152 -30.80 6.18 25.18
CA ILE A 152 -29.88 7.30 25.39
C ILE A 152 -28.96 6.99 26.58
N PRO A 153 -27.63 7.16 26.45
CA PRO A 153 -26.70 6.93 27.55
C PRO A 153 -27.12 7.66 28.84
N GLY A 154 -27.22 6.90 29.93
CA GLY A 154 -27.67 7.40 31.24
C GLY A 154 -29.17 7.21 31.52
N ASN A 155 -29.98 6.80 30.54
CA ASN A 155 -31.42 6.61 30.71
C ASN A 155 -31.88 5.13 30.76
N ALA A 156 -30.94 4.19 30.90
CA ALA A 156 -31.22 2.75 30.88
C ALA A 156 -32.11 2.27 32.04
N GLY A 157 -32.31 3.08 33.08
CA GLY A 157 -33.23 2.76 34.18
C GLY A 157 -34.70 2.70 33.75
N ASP A 158 -35.08 3.39 32.68
CA ASP A 158 -36.43 3.39 32.11
C ASP A 158 -36.61 2.31 31.03
N PHE A 159 -35.66 1.38 30.89
CA PHE A 159 -35.75 0.35 29.86
C PHE A 159 -36.90 -0.63 30.15
N PRO A 160 -37.86 -0.83 29.22
CA PRO A 160 -39.00 -1.69 29.43
C PRO A 160 -38.56 -3.15 29.59
N SER A 161 -38.83 -3.74 30.75
CA SER A 161 -38.38 -5.10 31.11
C SER A 161 -38.90 -6.18 30.17
N GLU A 162 -40.11 -5.98 29.65
CA GLU A 162 -40.84 -6.82 28.70
C GLU A 162 -40.24 -6.80 27.29
N GLU A 163 -39.43 -5.79 26.97
CA GLU A 163 -38.66 -5.75 25.73
C GLU A 163 -37.23 -6.27 25.98
N SER A 164 -37.06 -7.27 26.84
CA SER A 164 -35.78 -7.96 26.99
C SER A 164 -36.02 -9.45 27.28
N PHE A 165 -35.07 -10.29 26.90
CA PHE A 165 -35.16 -11.73 27.13
C PHE A 165 -33.99 -12.22 27.99
N TYR A 166 -34.23 -13.29 28.74
CA TYR A 166 -33.19 -13.92 29.55
C TYR A 166 -32.30 -14.83 28.70
N THR A 167 -31.00 -14.75 28.94
CA THR A 167 -29.97 -15.54 28.26
C THR A 167 -28.72 -15.64 29.15
N PHE A 168 -27.62 -16.15 28.62
CA PHE A 168 -26.29 -16.11 29.22
C PHE A 168 -25.41 -15.12 28.47
N ILE A 169 -24.25 -14.78 29.04
CA ILE A 169 -23.34 -13.77 28.46
C ILE A 169 -22.86 -14.22 27.08
N GLU A 170 -22.48 -15.49 26.92
CA GLU A 170 -21.84 -15.99 25.70
C GLU A 170 -22.77 -15.94 24.48
N PRO A 171 -24.03 -16.45 24.52
CA PRO A 171 -24.95 -16.30 23.41
C PRO A 171 -25.36 -14.85 23.16
N ALA A 172 -25.40 -14.00 24.19
CA ALA A 172 -25.74 -12.59 24.03
C ALA A 172 -24.64 -11.82 23.28
N LEU A 173 -23.37 -12.13 23.54
CA LEU A 173 -22.23 -11.53 22.84
C LEU A 173 -22.18 -11.92 21.35
N CYS A 174 -22.77 -13.05 20.94
CA CYS A 174 -22.89 -13.39 19.52
C CYS A 174 -23.68 -12.35 18.70
N PHE A 175 -24.59 -11.60 19.33
CA PHE A 175 -25.32 -10.53 18.67
C PHE A 175 -24.53 -9.22 18.59
N PHE A 176 -23.27 -9.19 19.01
CA PHE A 176 -22.48 -7.97 18.92
C PHE A 176 -21.87 -7.81 17.53
N THR A 177 -21.86 -6.58 17.03
CA THR A 177 -21.13 -6.24 15.79
C THR A 177 -19.68 -5.95 16.13
N GLU A 178 -18.74 -6.66 15.49
CA GLU A 178 -17.30 -6.51 15.73
C GLU A 178 -16.61 -5.66 14.66
N GLU A 179 -17.29 -5.40 13.54
CA GLU A 179 -16.78 -4.60 12.44
C GLU A 179 -17.13 -3.12 12.58
N THR A 180 -16.29 -2.27 11.99
CA THR A 180 -16.55 -0.85 11.80
C THR A 180 -16.38 -0.46 10.34
N ASN A 181 -17.01 0.64 9.95
CA ASN A 181 -16.71 1.31 8.69
C ASN A 181 -15.25 1.75 8.64
N TYR A 182 -14.73 1.88 7.43
CA TYR A 182 -13.46 2.55 7.17
C TYR A 182 -13.51 4.00 7.68
N GLN A 183 -12.37 4.51 8.11
CA GLN A 183 -12.24 5.85 8.68
C GLN A 183 -11.20 6.65 7.92
N ASP A 184 -11.48 7.94 7.74
CA ASP A 184 -10.49 8.88 7.25
C ASP A 184 -9.35 9.03 8.26
N SER A 185 -8.13 9.06 7.74
CA SER A 185 -6.97 9.45 8.51
C SER A 185 -7.06 10.96 8.82
N PRO A 186 -6.83 11.40 10.07
CA PRO A 186 -6.67 12.82 10.38
C PRO A 186 -5.35 13.40 9.87
N SER A 187 -4.47 12.58 9.28
CA SER A 187 -3.17 13.04 8.79
C SER A 187 -3.33 14.00 7.61
N PRO A 188 -2.54 15.09 7.55
CA PRO A 188 -2.51 15.94 6.36
C PRO A 188 -1.87 15.24 5.15
N PHE A 189 -1.17 14.13 5.38
CA PHE A 189 -0.55 13.31 4.35
C PHE A 189 -1.36 12.03 4.11
N GLY A 190 -1.53 11.60 2.86
CA GLY A 190 -2.19 10.34 2.57
C GLY A 190 -2.49 10.12 1.08
N ILE A 191 -3.28 9.11 0.80
CA ILE A 191 -3.80 8.76 -0.51
C ILE A 191 -5.32 8.65 -0.42
N LYS A 192 -6.01 9.22 -1.41
CA LYS A 192 -7.44 9.02 -1.60
C LYS A 192 -7.67 7.63 -2.18
N MET A 193 -8.45 6.83 -1.48
CA MET A 193 -8.90 5.50 -1.88
C MET A 193 -10.42 5.45 -1.75
N ALA A 194 -11.04 4.29 -1.96
CA ALA A 194 -12.45 4.07 -1.64
C ALA A 194 -12.64 2.87 -0.71
N ASP A 195 -13.68 2.94 0.12
CA ASP A 195 -14.21 1.79 0.85
C ASP A 195 -14.64 0.71 -0.15
N ARG A 196 -14.21 -0.52 0.06
CA ARG A 196 -14.57 -1.64 -0.81
C ARG A 196 -16.06 -1.97 -0.76
N LEU A 197 -16.74 -1.73 0.37
CA LEU A 197 -18.14 -2.10 0.56
C LEU A 197 -19.08 -1.07 -0.06
N THR A 198 -18.92 0.20 0.32
CA THR A 198 -19.84 1.28 -0.08
C THR A 198 -19.34 2.11 -1.25
N GLY A 199 -18.03 2.08 -1.54
CA GLY A 199 -17.41 2.96 -2.51
C GLY A 199 -17.21 4.40 -2.06
N LYS A 200 -17.50 4.71 -0.79
CA LYS A 200 -17.24 6.04 -0.25
C LYS A 200 -15.74 6.35 -0.33
N PRO A 201 -15.34 7.54 -0.79
CA PRO A 201 -13.95 7.96 -0.74
C PRO A 201 -13.43 7.98 0.69
N ILE A 202 -12.17 7.58 0.86
CA ILE A 202 -11.44 7.59 2.13
C ILE A 202 -10.09 8.27 1.92
N HIS A 203 -9.69 9.15 2.83
CA HIS A 203 -8.32 9.63 2.93
C HIS A 203 -7.49 8.68 3.82
N LEU A 204 -6.55 7.97 3.24
CA LEU A 204 -5.77 6.93 3.90
C LEU A 204 -4.30 7.37 4.08
N ASP A 205 -3.78 7.33 5.30
CA ASP A 205 -2.34 7.51 5.54
C ASP A 205 -1.67 6.17 5.87
N ILE A 206 -0.76 5.76 5.00
CA ILE A 206 0.04 4.53 5.14
C ILE A 206 1.49 4.81 5.55
N SER A 207 1.78 6.01 6.09
CA SER A 207 3.15 6.47 6.36
C SER A 207 3.30 7.29 7.64
N ASP A 208 2.62 8.42 7.79
CA ASP A 208 2.94 9.36 8.88
C ASP A 208 2.18 9.07 10.17
N LEU A 209 0.86 8.93 10.10
CA LEU A 209 0.04 8.58 11.24
C LEU A 209 0.40 7.20 11.81
N PRO A 210 0.55 6.13 11.01
CA PRO A 210 0.98 4.84 11.54
C PRO A 210 2.36 4.91 12.21
N MET A 211 3.29 5.72 11.69
CA MET A 211 4.60 5.89 12.33
C MET A 211 4.52 6.66 13.64
N LYS A 212 3.66 7.70 13.72
CA LYS A 212 3.42 8.45 14.96
C LYS A 212 2.75 7.58 16.05
N GLN A 213 1.90 6.64 15.64
CA GLN A 213 1.23 5.69 16.54
C GLN A 213 2.13 4.50 16.93
N GLY A 214 3.32 4.37 16.35
CA GLY A 214 4.21 3.25 16.60
C GLY A 214 3.78 1.93 15.94
N ILE A 215 2.84 1.98 14.99
CA ILE A 215 2.41 0.81 14.20
C ILE A 215 3.52 0.39 13.23
N ILE A 216 4.22 1.37 12.65
CA ILE A 216 5.38 1.15 11.77
C ILE A 216 6.59 1.93 12.29
N THR A 217 7.78 1.40 12.02
CA THR A 217 9.10 1.94 12.40
C THR A 217 9.86 2.58 11.23
N ASN A 218 9.42 2.30 10.00
CA ASN A 218 9.90 2.88 8.76
C ASN A 218 8.73 3.06 7.78
N ARG A 219 8.94 3.87 6.73
CA ARG A 219 7.92 4.15 5.69
C ARG A 219 8.11 3.33 4.42
N ASN A 220 9.10 2.42 4.40
CA ASN A 220 9.41 1.66 3.20
C ASN A 220 8.26 0.73 2.85
N LYS A 221 8.10 0.48 1.54
CA LYS A 221 6.97 -0.27 1.02
C LYS A 221 7.43 -1.40 0.12
N PHE A 222 6.77 -2.53 0.22
CA PHE A 222 6.94 -3.65 -0.68
C PHE A 222 5.61 -3.92 -1.38
N ILE A 223 5.60 -3.88 -2.71
CA ILE A 223 4.41 -4.02 -3.54
C ILE A 223 4.53 -5.29 -4.39
N LEU A 224 3.59 -6.23 -4.21
CA LEU A 224 3.55 -7.49 -4.93
C LEU A 224 2.23 -7.64 -5.69
N GLY A 225 2.32 -7.96 -6.97
CA GLY A 225 1.14 -8.27 -7.79
C GLY A 225 1.51 -8.98 -9.09
N PRO A 226 0.79 -10.03 -9.51
CA PRO A 226 1.00 -10.63 -10.83
C PRO A 226 0.87 -9.61 -11.97
N SER A 227 1.36 -9.94 -13.16
CA SER A 227 1.09 -9.15 -14.38
C SER A 227 -0.42 -8.98 -14.60
N GLY A 228 -0.85 -7.76 -14.92
CA GLY A 228 -2.27 -7.39 -15.12
C GLY A 228 -3.10 -7.21 -13.84
N SER A 229 -2.50 -7.29 -12.64
CA SER A 229 -3.22 -7.07 -11.37
C SER A 229 -3.52 -5.59 -11.07
N GLY A 230 -2.95 -4.65 -11.85
CA GLY A 230 -3.09 -3.21 -11.64
C GLY A 230 -1.96 -2.57 -10.84
N LYS A 231 -0.78 -3.20 -10.73
CA LYS A 231 0.37 -2.70 -9.97
C LYS A 231 0.74 -1.27 -10.34
N SER A 232 1.11 -1.07 -11.61
CA SER A 232 1.61 0.21 -12.11
C SER A 232 0.52 1.29 -12.11
N PHE A 233 -0.75 0.89 -12.20
CA PHE A 233 -1.91 1.78 -12.04
C PHE A 233 -2.05 2.29 -10.60
N PHE A 234 -2.02 1.39 -9.61
CA PHE A 234 -2.05 1.74 -8.20
C PHE A 234 -0.84 2.60 -7.81
N THR A 235 0.36 2.25 -8.28
CA THR A 235 1.56 3.00 -7.95
C THR A 235 1.54 4.40 -8.57
N ASN A 236 1.10 4.57 -9.82
CA ASN A 236 0.88 5.89 -10.43
C ASN A 236 -0.06 6.76 -9.57
N HIS A 237 -1.18 6.18 -9.13
CA HIS A 237 -2.15 6.86 -8.27
C HIS A 237 -1.53 7.30 -6.93
N MET A 238 -0.75 6.43 -6.30
CA MET A 238 -0.06 6.72 -5.04
C MET A 238 1.03 7.80 -5.21
N VAL A 239 1.94 7.63 -6.18
CA VAL A 239 3.09 8.53 -6.34
C VAL A 239 2.68 9.93 -6.81
N ARG A 240 1.62 10.04 -7.63
CA ARG A 240 1.07 11.35 -8.01
C ARG A 240 0.56 12.11 -6.79
N GLN A 241 -0.17 11.45 -5.90
CA GLN A 241 -0.66 12.08 -4.68
C GLN A 241 0.49 12.48 -3.74
N TYR A 242 1.53 11.65 -3.63
CA TYR A 242 2.72 12.00 -2.85
C TYR A 242 3.44 13.22 -3.44
N TYR A 243 3.59 13.27 -4.77
CA TYR A 243 4.14 14.42 -5.48
C TYR A 243 3.33 15.69 -5.23
N GLU A 244 2.00 15.64 -5.36
CA GLU A 244 1.10 16.76 -5.10
C GLU A 244 1.19 17.28 -3.65
N GLN A 245 1.55 16.40 -2.71
CA GLN A 245 1.79 16.71 -1.30
C GLN A 245 3.24 17.12 -0.99
N GLY A 246 4.05 17.43 -2.01
CA GLY A 246 5.39 18.01 -1.86
C GLY A 246 6.54 17.00 -1.78
N ALA A 247 6.29 15.70 -2.03
CA ALA A 247 7.36 14.72 -2.09
C ALA A 247 8.21 14.89 -3.36
N HIS A 248 9.51 14.59 -3.25
CA HIS A 248 10.38 14.33 -4.39
C HIS A 248 10.34 12.84 -4.71
N VAL A 249 9.82 12.51 -5.88
CA VAL A 249 9.62 11.16 -6.40
C VAL A 249 10.69 10.88 -7.46
N LEU A 250 11.45 9.81 -7.24
CA LEU A 250 12.37 9.23 -8.21
C LEU A 250 11.89 7.81 -8.53
N LEU A 251 11.61 7.56 -9.80
CA LEU A 251 11.07 6.30 -10.31
C LEU A 251 12.13 5.63 -11.17
N VAL A 252 12.40 4.36 -10.90
CA VAL A 252 13.19 3.46 -11.75
C VAL A 252 12.19 2.49 -12.37
N ASP A 253 11.87 2.74 -13.64
CA ASP A 253 10.78 2.12 -14.39
C ASP A 253 11.32 1.11 -15.40
N THR A 254 10.58 0.02 -15.55
CA THR A 254 10.76 -0.97 -16.61
C THR A 254 9.43 -1.14 -17.32
N GLY A 255 9.30 -0.65 -18.56
CA GLY A 255 8.08 -0.81 -19.35
C GLY A 255 7.23 0.45 -19.50
N ASN A 256 7.82 1.64 -19.33
CA ASN A 256 7.19 2.95 -19.62
C ASN A 256 5.83 3.21 -18.93
N SER A 257 5.63 2.65 -17.73
CA SER A 257 4.35 2.75 -17.00
C SER A 257 4.12 4.12 -16.36
N TYR A 258 5.17 4.89 -16.07
CA TYR A 258 5.05 6.22 -15.46
C TYR A 258 5.20 7.38 -16.45
N GLN A 259 5.40 7.07 -17.74
CA GLN A 259 5.64 8.09 -18.77
C GLN A 259 4.47 9.07 -18.89
N GLY A 260 3.22 8.58 -18.93
CA GLY A 260 2.03 9.42 -19.10
C GLY A 260 1.86 10.43 -17.96
N LEU A 261 2.05 9.99 -16.71
CA LEU A 261 2.04 10.88 -15.55
C LEU A 261 3.21 11.88 -15.57
N CYS A 262 4.41 11.44 -15.96
CA CYS A 262 5.58 12.31 -16.04
C CYS A 262 5.39 13.44 -17.06
N GLU A 263 4.88 13.12 -18.25
CA GLU A 263 4.58 14.09 -19.30
C GLU A 263 3.47 15.06 -18.90
N LEU A 264 2.44 14.58 -18.19
CA LEU A 264 1.38 15.43 -17.65
C LEU A 264 1.95 16.44 -16.64
N ILE A 265 2.82 16.01 -15.72
CA ILE A 265 3.50 16.88 -14.76
C ILE A 265 4.40 17.89 -15.49
N LYS A 266 5.15 17.44 -16.51
CA LYS A 266 6.00 18.29 -17.34
C LYS A 266 5.21 19.39 -18.04
N GLY A 267 4.07 19.05 -18.64
CA GLY A 267 3.17 20.02 -19.27
C GLY A 267 2.62 21.03 -18.26
N LYS A 268 2.10 20.54 -17.12
CA LYS A 268 1.48 21.38 -16.07
C LYS A 268 2.46 22.36 -15.44
N THR A 269 3.71 21.93 -15.26
CA THR A 269 4.78 22.74 -14.65
C THR A 269 5.67 23.45 -15.68
N LYS A 270 5.35 23.35 -16.97
CA LYS A 270 6.13 23.93 -18.08
C LYS A 270 7.61 23.51 -18.05
N GLY A 271 7.89 22.26 -17.66
CA GLY A 271 9.23 21.69 -17.56
C GLY A 271 9.98 21.97 -16.26
N GLU A 272 9.36 22.65 -15.27
CA GLU A 272 9.95 22.80 -13.95
C GLU A 272 10.09 21.43 -13.25
N ASP A 273 9.08 20.56 -13.35
CA ASP A 273 9.09 19.16 -12.94
C ASP A 273 8.78 18.22 -14.13
N GLY A 274 8.78 16.90 -13.90
CA GLY A 274 8.45 15.91 -14.92
C GLY A 274 9.61 15.67 -15.87
N VAL A 275 10.68 15.06 -15.35
CA VAL A 275 11.86 14.71 -16.15
C VAL A 275 11.89 13.21 -16.37
N SER A 276 11.83 12.79 -17.63
CA SER A 276 12.00 11.39 -18.02
C SER A 276 13.34 11.19 -18.72
N PHE A 277 14.07 10.16 -18.32
CA PHE A 277 15.23 9.63 -19.01
C PHE A 277 14.84 8.31 -19.62
N THR A 278 14.89 8.23 -20.95
CA THR A 278 14.67 7.00 -21.71
C THR A 278 15.87 6.83 -22.60
N TYR A 279 16.51 5.67 -22.55
CA TYR A 279 17.63 5.38 -23.43
C TYR A 279 17.11 5.18 -24.86
N THR A 280 17.62 5.98 -25.79
CA THR A 280 17.53 5.73 -27.23
C THR A 280 18.92 5.91 -27.85
N GLU A 281 19.17 5.29 -29.01
CA GLU A 281 20.44 5.46 -29.72
C GLU A 281 20.72 6.94 -30.03
N ASP A 282 19.67 7.71 -30.38
CA ASP A 282 19.78 9.14 -30.71
C ASP A 282 19.89 10.06 -29.48
N ASN A 283 19.45 9.61 -28.30
CA ASN A 283 19.48 10.38 -27.06
C ASN A 283 19.84 9.46 -25.88
N PRO A 284 21.11 9.06 -25.79
CA PRO A 284 21.54 8.19 -24.72
C PRO A 284 21.47 8.90 -23.36
N ILE A 285 21.33 8.12 -22.30
CA ILE A 285 21.42 8.63 -20.94
C ILE A 285 22.87 9.05 -20.71
N ALA A 286 23.10 10.32 -20.42
CA ALA A 286 24.42 10.91 -20.23
C ALA A 286 24.44 11.76 -18.96
N PHE A 287 25.52 11.64 -18.19
CA PHE A 287 25.73 12.35 -16.93
C PHE A 287 27.18 12.81 -16.80
N ASN A 288 27.47 13.73 -15.88
CA ASN A 288 28.85 14.11 -15.55
C ASN A 288 29.08 13.86 -14.05
N PRO A 289 29.83 12.82 -13.66
CA PRO A 289 30.03 12.48 -12.26
C PRO A 289 30.84 13.54 -11.50
N PHE A 290 31.63 14.33 -12.20
CA PHE A 290 32.40 15.43 -11.62
C PHE A 290 31.64 16.76 -11.60
N TYR A 291 30.36 16.79 -12.01
CA TYR A 291 29.54 17.99 -11.94
C TYR A 291 28.71 18.06 -10.65
N THR A 292 28.64 19.26 -10.07
CA THR A 292 27.75 19.63 -8.97
C THR A 292 27.35 21.09 -9.14
N ASP A 293 26.06 21.43 -9.04
CA ASP A 293 25.58 22.81 -9.30
C ASP A 293 26.17 23.85 -8.32
N ASP A 294 26.51 23.44 -7.10
CA ASP A 294 27.09 24.28 -6.06
C ASP A 294 28.61 24.14 -5.92
N GLY A 295 29.26 23.31 -6.75
CA GLY A 295 30.70 23.04 -6.68
C GLY A 295 31.15 22.29 -5.41
N VAL A 296 30.22 21.72 -4.64
CA VAL A 296 30.52 21.03 -3.37
C VAL A 296 30.72 19.53 -3.60
N PHE A 297 31.94 19.07 -3.36
CA PHE A 297 32.31 17.65 -3.36
C PHE A 297 32.55 17.17 -1.92
N ASP A 298 31.47 16.82 -1.23
CA ASP A 298 31.53 16.23 0.11
C ASP A 298 32.07 14.78 0.08
N ILE A 299 32.15 14.16 1.26
CA ILE A 299 32.70 12.80 1.40
C ILE A 299 31.87 11.78 0.58
N GLU A 300 30.55 11.92 0.54
CA GLU A 300 29.70 10.97 -0.18
C GLU A 300 29.78 11.16 -1.69
N LYS A 301 29.84 12.40 -2.20
CA LYS A 301 30.06 12.66 -3.62
C LYS A 301 31.42 12.12 -4.08
N ARG A 302 32.45 12.23 -3.24
CA ARG A 302 33.76 11.62 -3.53
C ARG A 302 33.68 10.10 -3.56
N GLU A 303 32.98 9.50 -2.60
CA GLU A 303 32.81 8.05 -2.53
C GLU A 303 31.91 7.52 -3.65
N SER A 304 30.92 8.30 -4.12
CA SER A 304 30.08 7.94 -5.26
C SER A 304 30.88 7.95 -6.57
N ILE A 305 31.69 8.99 -6.79
CA ILE A 305 32.62 9.06 -7.94
C ILE A 305 33.61 7.89 -7.89
N LYS A 306 34.18 7.60 -6.72
CA LYS A 306 35.09 6.46 -6.52
C LYS A 306 34.39 5.14 -6.83
N THR A 307 33.18 4.93 -6.30
CA THR A 307 32.39 3.71 -6.55
C THR A 307 32.09 3.56 -8.04
N LEU A 308 31.65 4.63 -8.70
CA LEU A 308 31.41 4.65 -10.14
C LEU A 308 32.66 4.20 -10.90
N ILE A 309 33.81 4.82 -10.63
CA ILE A 309 35.06 4.49 -11.34
C ILE A 309 35.52 3.06 -11.02
N LEU A 310 35.33 2.57 -9.78
CA LEU A 310 35.60 1.17 -9.45
C LEU A 310 34.74 0.21 -10.26
N THR A 311 33.44 0.48 -10.39
CA THR A 311 32.53 -0.34 -11.18
C THR A 311 32.88 -0.33 -12.67
N LEU A 312 33.42 0.78 -13.19
CA LEU A 312 33.92 0.84 -14.57
C LEU A 312 35.22 0.05 -14.77
N TRP A 313 36.09 0.03 -13.76
CA TRP A 313 37.42 -0.56 -13.85
C TRP A 313 37.44 -2.05 -13.52
N LYS A 314 36.68 -2.48 -12.51
CA LYS A 314 36.69 -3.84 -11.97
C LYS A 314 35.44 -4.60 -12.38
N ARG A 315 35.59 -5.92 -12.58
CA ARG A 315 34.47 -6.84 -12.81
C ARG A 315 33.91 -7.33 -11.49
N ASP A 316 32.67 -7.82 -11.50
CA ASP A 316 31.99 -8.35 -10.31
C ASP A 316 32.76 -9.47 -9.59
N ASP A 317 33.57 -10.24 -10.33
CA ASP A 317 34.38 -11.35 -9.82
C ASP A 317 35.80 -10.93 -9.37
N GLU A 318 36.18 -9.67 -9.57
CA GLU A 318 37.50 -9.13 -9.24
C GLU A 318 37.38 -7.93 -8.28
N PRO A 319 37.23 -8.17 -6.97
CA PRO A 319 37.14 -7.08 -6.00
C PRO A 319 38.45 -6.29 -5.94
N PRO A 320 38.39 -4.94 -5.83
CA PRO A 320 39.58 -4.12 -5.75
C PRO A 320 40.37 -4.44 -4.48
N THR A 321 41.69 -4.46 -4.60
CA THR A 321 42.57 -4.55 -3.45
C THR A 321 42.55 -3.23 -2.66
N ARG A 322 42.87 -3.30 -1.37
CA ARG A 322 42.97 -2.09 -0.52
C ARG A 322 43.93 -1.04 -1.08
N SER A 323 45.01 -1.47 -1.74
CA SER A 323 45.96 -0.56 -2.39
C SER A 323 45.32 0.19 -3.55
N GLU A 324 44.55 -0.50 -4.37
CA GLU A 324 43.83 0.08 -5.51
C GLU A 324 42.75 1.05 -5.07
N GLU A 325 41.98 0.72 -4.02
CA GLU A 325 41.00 1.64 -3.45
C GLU A 325 41.63 2.93 -2.92
N VAL A 326 42.78 2.82 -2.25
CA VAL A 326 43.52 3.98 -1.73
C VAL A 326 44.09 4.81 -2.88
N ALA A 327 44.64 4.17 -3.91
CA ALA A 327 45.16 4.84 -5.08
C ALA A 327 44.05 5.59 -5.84
N LEU A 328 42.89 4.96 -6.06
CA LEU A 328 41.76 5.62 -6.70
C LEU A 328 41.21 6.76 -5.84
N SER A 329 41.08 6.57 -4.52
CA SER A 329 40.65 7.63 -3.61
C SER A 329 41.55 8.86 -3.67
N ASN A 330 42.87 8.65 -3.79
CA ASN A 330 43.85 9.73 -3.95
C ASN A 330 43.72 10.40 -5.33
N ALA A 331 43.52 9.62 -6.40
CA ALA A 331 43.31 10.16 -7.75
C ALA A 331 42.07 11.06 -7.82
N VAL A 332 40.93 10.58 -7.32
CA VAL A 332 39.67 11.34 -7.28
C VAL A 332 39.82 12.61 -6.45
N SER A 333 40.44 12.52 -5.27
CA SER A 333 40.65 13.69 -4.40
C SER A 333 41.57 14.72 -5.05
N GLY A 334 42.68 14.28 -5.64
CA GLY A 334 43.63 15.16 -6.32
C GLY A 334 43.04 15.85 -7.54
N TYR A 335 42.20 15.14 -8.31
CA TYR A 335 41.50 15.76 -9.44
C TYR A 335 40.46 16.80 -8.98
N ILE A 336 39.68 16.50 -7.93
CA ILE A 336 38.73 17.45 -7.36
C ILE A 336 39.44 18.71 -6.85
N GLU A 337 40.62 18.57 -6.22
CA GLU A 337 41.44 19.71 -5.81
C GLU A 337 41.92 20.55 -7.00
N LYS A 338 42.33 19.90 -8.10
CA LYS A 338 42.71 20.57 -9.36
C LYS A 338 41.55 21.34 -10.00
N ILE A 339 40.35 20.75 -10.02
CA ILE A 339 39.13 21.42 -10.51
C ILE A 339 38.87 22.68 -9.69
N LYS A 340 38.95 22.59 -8.36
CA LYS A 340 38.69 23.73 -7.45
C LYS A 340 39.72 24.85 -7.58
N SER A 341 40.97 24.55 -7.91
CA SER A 341 42.03 25.57 -8.01
C SER A 341 42.10 26.27 -9.37
N ASN A 342 41.82 25.56 -10.47
CA ASN A 342 42.05 26.08 -11.83
C ASN A 342 40.78 26.53 -12.57
N ALA A 343 39.61 26.49 -11.94
CA ALA A 343 38.30 26.80 -12.56
C ALA A 343 38.06 26.04 -13.89
N GLN A 344 38.69 24.89 -14.05
CA GLN A 344 38.58 24.06 -15.24
C GLN A 344 37.22 23.36 -15.24
N HIS A 345 36.61 23.20 -16.42
CA HIS A 345 35.33 22.51 -16.51
C HIS A 345 35.48 21.04 -16.04
N PRO A 346 34.79 20.63 -14.96
CA PRO A 346 34.92 19.27 -14.46
C PRO A 346 34.32 18.28 -15.47
N SER A 347 35.03 17.19 -15.78
CA SER A 347 34.56 16.15 -16.69
C SER A 347 35.30 14.85 -16.45
N PHE A 348 34.75 13.72 -16.91
CA PHE A 348 35.47 12.45 -16.89
C PHE A 348 36.73 12.51 -17.77
N ASN A 349 36.67 13.19 -18.92
CA ASN A 349 37.83 13.43 -19.77
C ASN A 349 38.97 14.12 -19.03
N GLY A 350 38.65 15.18 -18.27
CA GLY A 350 39.66 15.87 -17.47
C GLY A 350 40.23 15.01 -16.34
N PHE A 351 39.41 14.12 -15.75
CA PHE A 351 39.90 13.14 -14.76
C PHE A 351 40.88 12.15 -15.41
N TYR A 352 40.53 11.62 -16.57
CA TYR A 352 41.37 10.70 -17.33
C TYR A 352 42.72 11.32 -17.68
N ASP A 353 42.73 12.55 -18.21
CA ASP A 353 43.95 13.31 -18.52
C ASP A 353 44.79 13.57 -17.26
N TYR A 354 44.14 13.94 -16.15
CA TYR A 354 44.81 14.12 -14.86
C TYR A 354 45.48 12.83 -14.38
N VAL A 355 44.81 11.68 -14.50
CA VAL A 355 45.37 10.40 -14.10
C VAL A 355 46.60 10.07 -14.95
N LYS A 356 46.47 10.23 -16.27
CA LYS A 356 47.52 9.96 -17.26
C LYS A 356 48.78 10.81 -17.06
N ASP A 357 48.63 12.11 -16.82
CA ASP A 357 49.78 13.04 -16.84
C ASP A 357 50.28 13.43 -15.45
N ASP A 358 49.38 13.83 -14.54
CA ASP A 358 49.73 14.39 -13.24
C ASP A 358 49.83 13.30 -12.17
N TYR A 359 48.81 12.45 -12.07
CA TYR A 359 48.73 11.42 -11.04
C TYR A 359 49.79 10.34 -11.24
N GLN A 360 50.15 10.01 -12.48
CA GLN A 360 51.27 9.12 -12.78
C GLN A 360 52.56 9.58 -12.10
N LYS A 361 52.88 10.88 -12.16
CA LYS A 361 54.06 11.46 -11.49
C LYS A 361 53.95 11.35 -9.97
N VAL A 362 52.75 11.48 -9.41
CA VAL A 362 52.49 11.29 -7.97
C VAL A 362 52.75 9.84 -7.55
N LEU A 363 52.33 8.87 -8.35
CA LEU A 363 52.59 7.44 -8.11
C LEU A 363 54.09 7.13 -8.16
N GLU A 364 54.81 7.68 -9.15
CA GLU A 364 56.26 7.55 -9.30
C GLU A 364 57.01 8.14 -8.08
N GLN A 365 56.62 9.34 -7.63
CA GLN A 365 57.19 9.99 -6.44
C GLN A 365 56.94 9.18 -5.16
N LYS A 366 55.74 8.62 -5.02
CA LYS A 366 55.37 7.75 -3.89
C LYS A 366 55.96 6.33 -4.01
N LYS A 367 56.64 6.01 -5.11
CA LYS A 367 57.19 4.67 -5.41
C LYS A 367 56.15 3.56 -5.27
N VAL A 368 54.91 3.83 -5.71
CA VAL A 368 53.84 2.83 -5.73
C VAL A 368 54.25 1.74 -6.72
N ARG A 369 54.17 0.47 -6.30
CA ARG A 369 54.55 -0.65 -7.17
C ARG A 369 53.42 -0.87 -8.18
N GLU A 370 53.77 -1.25 -9.40
CA GLU A 370 52.80 -1.56 -10.46
C GLU A 370 51.73 -2.59 -10.01
N LYS A 371 52.14 -3.61 -9.26
CA LYS A 371 51.22 -4.61 -8.67
C LYS A 371 50.22 -4.05 -7.63
N ASP A 372 50.48 -2.86 -7.08
CA ASP A 372 49.61 -2.21 -6.11
C ASP A 372 48.60 -1.27 -6.79
N PHE A 373 48.94 -0.76 -7.98
CA PHE A 373 48.04 0.01 -8.86
C PHE A 373 48.59 0.04 -10.29
N ASP A 374 48.00 -0.77 -11.17
CA ASP A 374 48.35 -0.82 -12.59
C ASP A 374 47.64 0.32 -13.34
N ILE A 375 48.34 1.46 -13.47
CA ILE A 375 47.81 2.64 -14.16
C ILE A 375 47.58 2.39 -15.65
N ALA A 376 48.38 1.53 -16.30
CA ALA A 376 48.24 1.25 -17.71
C ALA A 376 46.98 0.44 -17.99
N ASN A 377 46.72 -0.59 -17.17
CA ASN A 377 45.46 -1.32 -17.18
C ASN A 377 44.27 -0.40 -16.85
N PHE A 378 44.38 0.42 -15.79
CA PHE A 378 43.34 1.36 -15.38
C PHE A 378 42.91 2.28 -16.53
N LEU A 379 43.88 2.92 -17.20
CA LEU A 379 43.59 3.80 -18.33
C LEU A 379 42.99 3.02 -19.52
N ASN A 380 43.54 1.85 -19.86
CA ASN A 380 43.01 1.02 -20.95
C ASN A 380 41.55 0.59 -20.72
N VAL A 381 41.19 0.17 -19.49
CA VAL A 381 39.81 -0.22 -19.16
C VAL A 381 38.86 0.97 -19.20
N LEU A 382 39.33 2.17 -18.84
CA LEU A 382 38.53 3.39 -18.87
C LEU A 382 38.52 4.11 -20.23
N GLU A 383 39.37 3.70 -21.18
CA GLU A 383 39.49 4.27 -22.52
C GLU A 383 38.15 4.34 -23.29
N PRO A 384 37.24 3.33 -23.23
CA PRO A 384 35.94 3.42 -23.90
C PRO A 384 35.05 4.59 -23.45
N TYR A 385 35.26 5.14 -22.24
CA TYR A 385 34.51 6.29 -21.71
C TYR A 385 35.25 7.62 -21.88
N TYR A 386 36.51 7.57 -22.34
CA TYR A 386 37.31 8.73 -22.66
C TYR A 386 37.00 9.24 -24.07
N ARG A 387 37.29 10.51 -24.35
CA ARG A 387 37.00 11.18 -25.63
C ARG A 387 37.39 10.32 -26.84
N GLY A 388 36.42 10.02 -27.70
CA GLY A 388 36.60 9.19 -28.89
C GLY A 388 36.42 7.68 -28.67
N GLY A 389 36.13 7.26 -27.43
CA GLY A 389 35.69 5.90 -27.09
C GLY A 389 34.20 5.67 -27.38
N GLU A 390 33.77 4.40 -27.33
CA GLU A 390 32.40 3.95 -27.65
C GLU A 390 31.33 4.59 -26.74
N TYR A 391 31.66 4.88 -25.48
CA TYR A 391 30.76 5.41 -24.46
C TYR A 391 31.20 6.79 -23.96
N ASP A 392 31.90 7.57 -24.78
CA ASP A 392 32.46 8.87 -24.36
C ASP A 392 31.40 9.89 -23.92
N TYR A 393 30.19 9.79 -24.48
CA TYR A 393 29.01 10.59 -24.14
C TYR A 393 28.52 10.35 -22.71
N LEU A 394 28.73 9.16 -22.16
CA LEU A 394 28.02 8.66 -20.97
C LEU A 394 28.39 9.43 -19.70
N LEU A 395 29.68 9.76 -19.55
CA LEU A 395 30.26 10.40 -18.35
C LEU A 395 30.75 11.83 -18.59
N ASN A 396 30.50 12.38 -19.78
CA ASN A 396 30.93 13.72 -20.19
C ASN A 396 29.75 14.60 -20.64
N SER A 397 28.56 14.39 -20.08
CA SER A 397 27.38 15.18 -20.46
C SER A 397 27.61 16.69 -20.24
N GLU A 398 27.44 17.47 -21.32
CA GLU A 398 27.40 18.93 -21.25
C GLU A 398 26.03 19.47 -20.82
N LYS A 399 24.99 18.63 -20.86
CA LYS A 399 23.63 18.98 -20.42
C LYS A 399 23.59 18.95 -18.89
N GLN A 400 23.86 20.10 -18.28
CA GLN A 400 23.75 20.32 -16.84
C GLN A 400 22.28 20.34 -16.40
N LEU A 401 21.68 19.16 -16.25
CA LEU A 401 20.37 19.02 -15.64
C LEU A 401 20.54 18.99 -14.12
N ASP A 402 20.16 20.09 -13.45
CA ASP A 402 19.96 20.08 -12.00
C ASP A 402 18.82 19.11 -11.69
N LEU A 403 19.20 17.90 -11.28
CA LEU A 403 18.27 16.87 -10.83
C LEU A 403 17.96 17.00 -9.34
N LEU A 404 18.64 17.84 -8.58
CA LEU A 404 18.39 18.03 -7.15
C LEU A 404 17.05 18.72 -6.93
N SER A 405 16.77 19.81 -7.66
CA SER A 405 15.52 20.58 -7.55
C SER A 405 14.30 19.86 -8.10
N LYS A 406 14.46 19.03 -9.14
CA LYS A 406 13.33 18.30 -9.77
C LYS A 406 12.62 17.39 -8.78
N ARG A 407 11.30 17.47 -8.72
CA ARG A 407 10.47 16.69 -7.78
C ARG A 407 9.88 15.43 -8.37
N PHE A 408 9.83 15.30 -9.69
CA PHE A 408 9.32 14.08 -10.34
C PHE A 408 10.28 13.66 -11.45
N ILE A 409 10.99 12.56 -11.22
CA ILE A 409 12.03 12.03 -12.12
C ILE A 409 11.69 10.56 -12.42
N VAL A 410 11.70 10.20 -13.70
CA VAL A 410 11.52 8.82 -14.17
C VAL A 410 12.76 8.41 -14.95
N PHE A 411 13.38 7.31 -14.56
CA PHE A 411 14.42 6.62 -15.32
C PHE A 411 13.81 5.34 -15.91
N GLU A 412 13.56 5.36 -17.20
CA GLU A 412 13.21 4.18 -17.98
C GLU A 412 14.49 3.44 -18.34
N ILE A 413 14.59 2.19 -17.88
CA ILE A 413 15.81 1.37 -18.02
C ILE A 413 15.55 0.03 -18.71
N ASP A 414 14.36 -0.21 -19.26
CA ASP A 414 14.01 -1.51 -19.88
C ASP A 414 14.92 -1.83 -21.07
N ALA A 415 15.22 -0.82 -21.90
CA ALA A 415 16.08 -0.96 -23.07
C ALA A 415 17.54 -1.35 -22.72
N ILE A 416 17.99 -1.00 -21.51
CA ILE A 416 19.37 -1.24 -21.07
C ILE A 416 19.49 -2.29 -19.99
N LYS A 417 18.39 -2.86 -19.46
CA LYS A 417 18.40 -3.74 -18.27
C LYS A 417 19.33 -4.96 -18.38
N ASP A 418 19.53 -5.46 -19.60
CA ASP A 418 20.39 -6.62 -19.89
C ASP A 418 21.77 -6.19 -20.43
N HIS A 419 22.02 -4.88 -20.55
CA HIS A 419 23.26 -4.33 -21.08
C HIS A 419 24.33 -4.23 -19.99
N LYS A 420 25.31 -5.14 -20.05
CA LYS A 420 26.37 -5.34 -19.03
C LYS A 420 27.22 -4.10 -18.66
N ILE A 421 27.25 -3.08 -19.51
CA ILE A 421 28.01 -1.85 -19.30
C ILE A 421 27.10 -0.68 -18.89
N LEU A 422 26.15 -0.30 -19.74
CA LEU A 422 25.23 0.81 -19.50
C LEU A 422 24.39 0.65 -18.23
N PHE A 423 23.88 -0.54 -17.94
CA PHE A 423 22.99 -0.75 -16.80
C PHE A 423 23.63 -0.44 -15.44
N PRO A 424 24.84 -0.94 -15.11
CA PRO A 424 25.49 -0.59 -13.84
C PRO A 424 25.74 0.91 -13.72
N ILE A 425 26.15 1.54 -14.82
CA ILE A 425 26.48 2.97 -14.84
C ILE A 425 25.23 3.80 -14.58
N VAL A 426 24.14 3.53 -15.30
CA VAL A 426 22.86 4.22 -15.13
C VAL A 426 22.31 3.98 -13.72
N THR A 427 22.40 2.75 -13.20
CA THR A 427 21.99 2.44 -11.83
C THR A 427 22.75 3.27 -10.79
N ILE A 428 24.07 3.40 -10.93
CA ILE A 428 24.89 4.24 -10.02
C ILE A 428 24.45 5.70 -10.09
N ILE A 429 24.21 6.23 -11.29
CA ILE A 429 23.72 7.61 -11.48
C ILE A 429 22.39 7.82 -10.76
N ILE A 430 21.43 6.91 -10.96
CA ILE A 430 20.11 6.96 -10.30
C ILE A 430 20.27 6.98 -8.78
N MET A 431 21.09 6.08 -8.24
CA MET A 431 21.35 6.02 -6.80
C MET A 431 22.02 7.29 -6.28
N GLU A 432 22.99 7.83 -7.01
CA GLU A 432 23.66 9.08 -6.66
C GLU A 432 22.67 10.25 -6.59
N VAL A 433 21.81 10.40 -7.61
CA VAL A 433 20.76 11.43 -7.62
C VAL A 433 19.88 11.32 -6.39
N PHE A 434 19.49 10.10 -6.00
CA PHE A 434 18.65 9.90 -4.82
C PHE A 434 19.38 10.18 -3.49
N ILE A 435 20.63 9.72 -3.35
CA ILE A 435 21.46 9.97 -2.16
C ILE A 435 21.68 11.48 -1.99
N ASN A 436 21.99 12.18 -3.08
CA ASN A 436 22.16 13.63 -3.11
C ASN A 436 20.89 14.35 -2.58
N LYS A 437 19.70 13.93 -3.05
CA LYS A 437 18.42 14.43 -2.51
C LYS A 437 18.24 14.13 -1.03
N MET A 438 18.50 12.90 -0.58
CA MET A 438 18.37 12.52 0.83
C MET A 438 19.21 13.43 1.75
N ARG A 439 20.44 13.74 1.33
CA ARG A 439 21.40 14.49 2.15
C ARG A 439 21.13 15.99 2.16
N ARG A 440 20.85 16.59 1.00
CA ARG A 440 20.78 18.05 0.86
C ARG A 440 19.40 18.63 1.14
N LEU A 441 18.33 17.93 0.76
CA LEU A 441 16.97 18.43 0.94
C LEU A 441 16.47 18.12 2.36
N LYS A 442 16.66 19.02 3.32
CA LYS A 442 16.16 18.81 4.71
C LYS A 442 14.66 19.13 4.82
N GLY A 443 13.93 18.37 5.64
CA GLY A 443 12.50 18.59 5.88
C GLY A 443 11.55 18.20 4.73
N ILE A 444 12.10 17.87 3.57
CA ILE A 444 11.35 17.46 2.38
C ILE A 444 11.25 15.92 2.34
N ARG A 445 10.11 15.38 1.92
CA ARG A 445 9.90 13.93 1.74
C ARG A 445 10.54 13.43 0.45
N LYS A 446 11.24 12.30 0.48
CA LYS A 446 11.84 11.67 -0.73
C LYS A 446 11.35 10.24 -0.88
N LEU A 447 10.94 9.89 -2.08
CA LEU A 447 10.52 8.55 -2.44
C LEU A 447 11.39 8.06 -3.59
N ILE A 448 11.98 6.89 -3.43
CA ILE A 448 12.52 6.12 -4.54
C ILE A 448 11.68 4.87 -4.73
N LEU A 449 11.23 4.65 -5.96
CA LEU A 449 10.50 3.45 -6.34
C LEU A 449 11.28 2.70 -7.42
N ILE A 450 11.48 1.41 -7.19
CA ILE A 450 12.21 0.50 -8.08
C ILE A 450 11.24 -0.58 -8.56
N GLU A 451 10.87 -0.54 -9.84
CA GLU A 451 9.97 -1.52 -10.48
C GLU A 451 10.80 -2.54 -11.28
N GLU A 452 10.67 -3.83 -10.94
CA GLU A 452 11.31 -5.03 -11.54
C GLU A 452 12.84 -5.01 -11.74
N ALA A 453 13.52 -3.89 -11.55
CA ALA A 453 14.95 -3.73 -11.77
C ALA A 453 15.80 -4.12 -10.55
N TRP A 454 15.18 -4.42 -9.41
CA TRP A 454 15.86 -4.68 -8.15
C TRP A 454 16.89 -5.82 -8.23
N LYS A 455 16.67 -6.82 -9.12
CA LYS A 455 17.58 -7.96 -9.32
C LYS A 455 18.87 -7.54 -9.99
N ALA A 456 18.73 -6.80 -11.08
CA ALA A 456 19.86 -6.36 -11.87
C ALA A 456 20.71 -5.42 -11.01
N ILE A 457 20.06 -4.51 -10.27
CA ILE A 457 20.72 -3.66 -9.27
C ILE A 457 21.43 -4.53 -8.22
N ALA A 458 20.80 -5.57 -7.68
CA ALA A 458 21.43 -6.40 -6.64
C ALA A 458 22.65 -7.22 -7.13
N LYS A 459 22.74 -7.57 -8.42
CA LYS A 459 23.81 -8.44 -8.95
C LYS A 459 25.16 -7.72 -9.10
N GLU A 460 25.16 -6.45 -9.46
CA GLU A 460 26.37 -5.71 -9.87
C GLU A 460 27.10 -5.06 -8.68
N GLY A 461 27.24 -5.81 -7.59
CA GLY A 461 27.83 -5.31 -6.33
C GLY A 461 26.97 -4.28 -5.57
N MET A 462 25.79 -3.90 -6.08
CA MET A 462 24.91 -2.89 -5.44
C MET A 462 23.90 -3.44 -4.44
N ALA A 463 23.96 -4.74 -4.10
CA ALA A 463 23.14 -5.32 -3.04
C ALA A 463 23.31 -4.61 -1.68
N GLU A 464 24.56 -4.27 -1.32
CA GLU A 464 24.83 -3.51 -0.10
C GLU A 464 24.28 -2.07 -0.16
N TYR A 465 24.16 -1.49 -1.35
CA TYR A 465 23.50 -0.19 -1.54
C TYR A 465 22.00 -0.25 -1.31
N ILE A 466 21.29 -1.25 -1.85
CA ILE A 466 19.86 -1.44 -1.57
C ILE A 466 19.64 -1.61 -0.06
N LYS A 467 20.48 -2.42 0.59
CA LYS A 467 20.44 -2.62 2.04
C LYS A 467 20.72 -1.34 2.83
N TYR A 468 21.72 -0.56 2.41
CA TYR A 468 22.00 0.75 3.01
C TYR A 468 20.81 1.70 2.85
N LEU A 469 20.22 1.76 1.65
CA LEU A 469 19.07 2.59 1.32
C LEU A 469 17.89 2.27 2.25
N PHE A 470 17.44 1.01 2.29
CA PHE A 470 16.29 0.60 3.10
C PHE A 470 16.51 0.84 4.61
N LYS A 471 17.74 0.68 5.11
CA LYS A 471 18.06 0.94 6.53
C LYS A 471 18.17 2.42 6.89
N THR A 472 18.58 3.27 5.95
CA THR A 472 19.02 4.64 6.23
C THR A 472 18.02 5.69 5.76
N VAL A 473 17.24 5.43 4.72
CA VAL A 473 16.31 6.40 4.10
C VAL A 473 15.34 7.03 5.11
N ARG A 474 14.91 6.25 6.11
CA ARG A 474 14.03 6.73 7.21
C ARG A 474 14.62 7.90 8.00
N LYS A 475 15.96 8.01 8.10
CA LYS A 475 16.65 9.10 8.81
C LYS A 475 16.60 10.42 8.02
N PHE A 476 16.25 10.38 6.74
CA PHE A 476 16.23 11.52 5.83
C PHE A 476 14.81 11.90 5.38
N PHE A 477 13.79 11.53 6.18
CA PHE A 477 12.39 11.68 5.81
C PHE A 477 12.09 11.11 4.41
N GLY A 478 12.66 9.94 4.13
CA GLY A 478 12.38 9.26 2.88
C GLY A 478 11.86 7.84 3.07
N GLU A 479 11.49 7.26 1.94
CA GLU A 479 10.96 5.92 1.82
C GLU A 479 11.48 5.27 0.54
N ALA A 480 11.83 3.99 0.63
CA ALA A 480 12.16 3.16 -0.51
C ALA A 480 11.00 2.20 -0.79
N ILE A 481 10.66 2.06 -2.06
CA ILE A 481 9.57 1.21 -2.54
C ILE A 481 10.13 0.24 -3.58
N VAL A 482 9.85 -1.04 -3.39
CA VAL A 482 10.12 -2.06 -4.41
C VAL A 482 8.80 -2.61 -4.91
N VAL A 483 8.66 -2.64 -6.23
CA VAL A 483 7.49 -3.15 -6.95
C VAL A 483 7.94 -4.33 -7.79
N THR A 484 7.23 -5.46 -7.66
CA THR A 484 7.65 -6.70 -8.31
C THR A 484 6.45 -7.61 -8.57
N GLN A 485 6.56 -8.43 -9.61
CA GLN A 485 5.58 -9.44 -10.00
C GLN A 485 6.14 -10.85 -9.93
N GLU A 486 7.46 -10.99 -9.98
CA GLU A 486 8.12 -12.29 -9.98
C GLU A 486 8.25 -12.87 -8.56
N VAL A 487 7.22 -13.61 -8.11
CA VAL A 487 7.18 -14.25 -6.79
C VAL A 487 8.35 -15.21 -6.57
N ASP A 488 8.67 -16.04 -7.57
CA ASP A 488 9.68 -17.09 -7.45
C ASP A 488 11.07 -16.49 -7.16
N ASP A 489 11.39 -15.40 -7.84
CA ASP A 489 12.69 -14.75 -7.68
C ASP A 489 12.87 -14.05 -6.33
N ILE A 490 11.77 -13.57 -5.75
CA ILE A 490 11.77 -12.96 -4.41
C ILE A 490 11.99 -14.04 -3.36
N ILE A 491 11.28 -15.17 -3.49
CA ILE A 491 11.40 -16.32 -2.57
C ILE A 491 12.82 -16.87 -2.57
N GLN A 492 13.45 -16.92 -3.75
CA GLN A 492 14.79 -17.49 -3.91
C GLN A 492 15.94 -16.54 -3.53
N SER A 493 15.68 -15.25 -3.29
CA SER A 493 16.72 -14.25 -3.02
C SER A 493 16.83 -13.88 -1.53
N PRO A 494 17.89 -14.35 -0.81
CA PRO A 494 18.10 -14.00 0.59
C PRO A 494 18.25 -12.48 0.80
N ILE A 495 18.91 -11.81 -0.16
CA ILE A 495 19.16 -10.38 -0.12
C ILE A 495 17.82 -9.61 -0.10
N VAL A 496 16.84 -10.01 -0.92
CA VAL A 496 15.53 -9.36 -0.97
C VAL A 496 14.77 -9.56 0.33
N LYS A 497 14.76 -10.79 0.83
CA LYS A 497 14.09 -11.12 2.09
C LYS A 497 14.66 -10.29 3.25
N GLU A 498 15.98 -10.29 3.41
CA GLU A 498 16.64 -9.62 4.53
C GLU A 498 16.71 -8.10 4.40
N SER A 499 16.89 -7.58 3.18
CA SER A 499 17.17 -6.15 2.95
C SER A 499 15.93 -5.36 2.58
N ILE A 500 15.00 -5.95 1.82
CA ILE A 500 13.80 -5.26 1.33
C ILE A 500 12.60 -5.61 2.19
N ILE A 501 12.20 -6.87 2.26
CA ILE A 501 10.96 -7.30 2.91
C ILE A 501 11.00 -7.05 4.41
N ASN A 502 12.06 -7.49 5.09
CA ASN A 502 12.22 -7.29 6.54
C ASN A 502 12.38 -5.81 6.94
N ASN A 503 12.76 -4.93 6.01
CA ASN A 503 12.87 -3.49 6.26
C ASN A 503 11.71 -2.70 5.60
N SER A 504 10.62 -3.37 5.25
CA SER A 504 9.39 -2.76 4.71
C SER A 504 8.22 -3.06 5.64
N ASP A 505 7.88 -2.09 6.48
CA ASP A 505 6.76 -2.26 7.42
C ASP A 505 5.40 -2.13 6.72
N CYS A 506 5.36 -1.54 5.53
CA CYS A 506 4.18 -1.48 4.69
C CYS A 506 4.28 -2.52 3.57
N LYS A 507 3.35 -3.47 3.56
CA LYS A 507 3.22 -4.50 2.52
C LYS A 507 1.93 -4.24 1.76
N ILE A 508 2.02 -4.22 0.44
CA ILE A 508 0.89 -3.94 -0.44
C ILE A 508 0.77 -5.10 -1.40
N LEU A 509 -0.37 -5.80 -1.35
CA LEU A 509 -0.64 -6.95 -2.19
C LEU A 509 -1.84 -6.65 -3.06
N LEU A 510 -1.64 -6.79 -4.37
CA LEU A 510 -2.73 -6.77 -5.32
C LEU A 510 -3.30 -8.18 -5.48
N ASP A 511 -4.20 -8.36 -6.44
CA ASP A 511 -4.86 -9.63 -6.73
C ASP A 511 -3.89 -10.80 -6.96
N GLN A 512 -3.84 -11.75 -6.01
CA GLN A 512 -2.92 -12.90 -6.03
C GLN A 512 -3.53 -14.15 -6.68
N ARG A 513 -4.66 -14.07 -7.40
CA ARG A 513 -5.32 -15.26 -7.98
C ARG A 513 -4.42 -16.09 -8.90
N LYS A 514 -3.46 -15.46 -9.60
CA LYS A 514 -2.48 -16.19 -10.43
C LYS A 514 -1.48 -17.01 -9.62
N TYR A 515 -1.30 -16.69 -8.34
CA TYR A 515 -0.34 -17.34 -7.43
C TYR A 515 -1.01 -18.15 -6.33
N MET A 516 -2.29 -18.53 -6.47
CA MET A 516 -3.01 -19.32 -5.46
C MET A 516 -2.27 -20.59 -5.02
N ASN A 517 -1.63 -21.30 -5.95
CA ASN A 517 -0.91 -22.53 -5.67
C ASN A 517 0.40 -22.32 -4.90
N LYS A 518 0.92 -21.09 -4.87
CA LYS A 518 2.15 -20.70 -4.17
C LYS A 518 1.87 -19.73 -3.01
N PHE A 519 0.60 -19.53 -2.65
CA PHE A 519 0.23 -18.50 -1.68
C PHE A 519 0.77 -18.83 -0.29
N ASP A 520 0.91 -20.10 0.08
CA ASP A 520 1.48 -20.48 1.37
C ASP A 520 2.96 -20.07 1.46
N ASP A 521 3.72 -20.12 0.37
CA ASP A 521 5.09 -19.59 0.31
C ASP A 521 5.11 -18.06 0.43
N ILE A 522 4.15 -17.37 -0.21
CA ILE A 522 3.98 -15.91 -0.09
C ILE A 522 3.64 -15.53 1.35
N GLN A 523 2.71 -16.26 1.97
CA GLN A 523 2.28 -16.08 3.36
C GLN A 523 3.48 -16.24 4.31
N ALA A 524 4.27 -17.31 4.14
CA ALA A 524 5.44 -17.57 4.96
C ALA A 524 6.56 -16.53 4.74
N MET A 525 6.80 -16.13 3.49
CA MET A 525 7.82 -15.15 3.12
C MET A 525 7.51 -13.76 3.69
N LEU A 526 6.24 -13.34 3.61
CA LEU A 526 5.77 -12.06 4.11
C LEU A 526 5.39 -12.08 5.59
N GLY A 527 5.31 -13.25 6.22
CA GLY A 527 4.86 -13.41 7.61
C GLY A 527 3.42 -12.94 7.80
N LEU A 528 2.51 -13.29 6.88
CA LEU A 528 1.09 -12.94 6.98
C LEU A 528 0.35 -13.91 7.91
N THR A 529 -0.54 -13.36 8.73
CA THR A 529 -1.49 -14.11 9.55
C THR A 529 -2.59 -14.74 8.69
N ASP A 530 -3.35 -15.70 9.24
CA ASP A 530 -4.48 -16.30 8.53
C ASP A 530 -5.59 -15.29 8.22
N LYS A 531 -5.78 -14.28 9.09
CA LYS A 531 -6.67 -13.14 8.82
C LYS A 531 -6.22 -12.36 7.59
N GLU A 532 -4.94 -12.03 7.51
CA GLU A 532 -4.37 -11.28 6.38
C GLU A 532 -4.41 -12.11 5.09
N LYS A 533 -4.16 -13.41 5.16
CA LYS A 533 -4.40 -14.36 4.06
C LYS A 533 -5.83 -14.24 3.55
N SER A 534 -6.83 -14.37 4.43
CA SER A 534 -8.24 -14.24 4.03
C SER A 534 -8.56 -12.89 3.39
N GLN A 535 -8.00 -11.80 3.91
CA GLN A 535 -8.17 -10.49 3.30
C GLN A 535 -7.56 -10.42 1.89
N VAL A 536 -6.32 -10.86 1.70
CA VAL A 536 -5.65 -10.84 0.38
C VAL A 536 -6.38 -11.72 -0.63
N LEU A 537 -6.85 -12.90 -0.21
CA LEU A 537 -7.57 -13.82 -1.08
C LEU A 537 -8.99 -13.35 -1.41
N SER A 538 -9.54 -12.40 -0.66
CA SER A 538 -10.83 -11.77 -0.94
C SER A 538 -10.78 -10.64 -1.98
N ILE A 539 -9.60 -10.24 -2.43
CA ILE A 539 -9.41 -9.13 -3.38
C ILE A 539 -10.13 -9.42 -4.70
N ASN A 540 -10.91 -8.46 -5.18
CA ASN A 540 -11.67 -8.48 -6.42
C ASN A 540 -12.67 -9.65 -6.55
N MET A 541 -13.17 -10.17 -5.42
CA MET A 541 -14.15 -11.26 -5.41
C MET A 541 -15.61 -10.79 -5.56
N ASN A 542 -15.91 -9.56 -5.14
CA ASN A 542 -17.27 -9.01 -5.14
C ASN A 542 -17.28 -7.55 -5.60
N ASN A 543 -16.68 -7.25 -6.75
CA ASN A 543 -16.68 -5.90 -7.31
C ASN A 543 -18.10 -5.48 -7.75
N ASP A 544 -18.48 -4.21 -7.53
CA ASP A 544 -19.71 -3.65 -8.10
C ASP A 544 -19.57 -3.53 -9.63
N PRO A 545 -20.44 -4.16 -10.44
CA PRO A 545 -20.33 -4.16 -11.90
C PRO A 545 -20.55 -2.77 -12.54
N ARG A 546 -21.07 -1.79 -11.80
CA ARG A 546 -21.32 -0.43 -12.29
C ARG A 546 -20.15 0.52 -12.05
N ARG A 547 -19.14 0.09 -11.29
CA ARG A 547 -17.97 0.90 -10.92
C ARG A 547 -16.71 0.31 -11.53
N LEU A 548 -15.73 1.17 -11.81
CA LEU A 548 -14.46 0.77 -12.40
C LEU A 548 -13.34 0.95 -11.38
N TYR A 549 -13.02 -0.14 -10.68
CA TYR A 549 -11.99 -0.12 -9.65
C TYR A 549 -11.28 -1.48 -9.53
N LYS A 550 -10.12 -1.45 -8.91
CA LYS A 550 -9.40 -2.64 -8.45
C LYS A 550 -9.12 -2.53 -6.97
N GLU A 551 -9.28 -3.63 -6.26
CA GLU A 551 -8.96 -3.71 -4.85
C GLU A 551 -7.47 -3.97 -4.61
N VAL A 552 -6.97 -3.46 -3.50
CA VAL A 552 -5.61 -3.64 -3.02
C VAL A 552 -5.62 -3.88 -1.52
N TRP A 553 -4.87 -4.87 -1.07
CA TRP A 553 -4.63 -5.09 0.35
C TRP A 553 -3.41 -4.30 0.82
N ILE A 554 -3.53 -3.68 1.98
CA ILE A 554 -2.45 -2.93 2.63
C ILE A 554 -2.31 -3.43 4.06
N GLY A 555 -1.12 -3.95 4.39
CA GLY A 555 -0.71 -4.32 5.74
C GLY A 555 0.37 -3.39 6.28
N LEU A 556 0.25 -3.03 7.54
CA LEU A 556 1.11 -2.10 8.28
C LEU A 556 1.60 -2.76 9.56
N GLY A 557 2.92 -2.94 9.66
CA GLY A 557 3.60 -3.41 10.86
C GLY A 557 3.16 -4.79 11.37
N GLY A 558 2.50 -5.59 10.52
CA GLY A 558 1.95 -6.91 10.88
C GLY A 558 0.81 -6.87 11.92
N THR A 559 0.24 -5.70 12.20
CA THR A 559 -0.82 -5.53 13.21
C THR A 559 -2.09 -4.90 12.65
N HIS A 560 -1.96 -4.06 11.63
CA HIS A 560 -3.08 -3.38 11.00
C HIS A 560 -3.13 -3.73 9.52
N SER A 561 -4.29 -4.17 9.03
CA SER A 561 -4.45 -4.55 7.64
C SER A 561 -5.89 -4.40 7.16
N ALA A 562 -6.06 -3.93 5.92
CA ALA A 562 -7.37 -3.80 5.29
C ALA A 562 -7.29 -3.83 3.76
N VAL A 563 -8.43 -4.01 3.10
CA VAL A 563 -8.57 -4.03 1.64
C VAL A 563 -9.27 -2.75 1.19
N TYR A 564 -8.64 -1.99 0.31
CA TYR A 564 -9.13 -0.72 -0.21
C TYR A 564 -9.41 -0.82 -1.70
N ALA A 565 -10.30 0.02 -2.23
CA ALA A 565 -10.53 0.15 -3.66
C ALA A 565 -9.71 1.32 -4.24
N THR A 566 -8.98 1.04 -5.32
CA THR A 566 -8.35 2.04 -6.19
C THR A 566 -9.35 2.38 -7.27
N GLU A 567 -10.10 3.45 -7.05
CA GLU A 567 -11.04 4.04 -8.01
C GLU A 567 -10.58 5.46 -8.32
N VAL A 568 -10.52 5.79 -9.61
CA VAL A 568 -10.00 7.07 -10.10
C VAL A 568 -10.96 7.64 -11.14
N SER A 569 -10.86 8.96 -11.36
CA SER A 569 -11.57 9.63 -12.45
C SER A 569 -11.13 9.12 -13.83
N THR A 570 -11.94 9.38 -14.85
CA THR A 570 -11.61 9.01 -16.23
C THR A 570 -10.34 9.70 -16.72
N GLU A 571 -10.07 10.93 -16.29
CA GLU A 571 -8.84 11.65 -16.60
C GLU A 571 -7.61 10.96 -16.02
N GLU A 572 -7.68 10.53 -14.76
CA GLU A 572 -6.60 9.83 -14.09
C GLU A 572 -6.38 8.45 -14.71
N TYR A 573 -7.45 7.74 -15.04
CA TYR A 573 -7.37 6.48 -15.78
C TYR A 573 -6.60 6.62 -17.09
N LEU A 574 -6.93 7.63 -17.90
CA LEU A 574 -6.26 7.91 -19.18
C LEU A 574 -4.80 8.35 -19.01
N ALA A 575 -4.45 8.95 -17.87
CA ALA A 575 -3.07 9.31 -17.56
C ALA A 575 -2.21 8.10 -17.16
N TYR A 576 -2.84 7.03 -16.66
CA TYR A 576 -2.17 5.84 -16.08
C TYR A 576 -2.26 4.59 -16.93
N THR A 577 -3.16 4.59 -17.92
CA THR A 577 -3.41 3.40 -18.73
C THR A 577 -2.13 2.95 -19.45
N THR A 578 -1.85 1.66 -19.32
CA THR A 578 -0.77 0.98 -20.06
C THR A 578 -1.31 0.26 -21.29
N GLU A 579 -2.62 0.31 -21.54
CA GLU A 579 -3.23 -0.25 -22.74
C GLU A 579 -2.81 0.57 -23.96
N GLU A 580 -2.08 -0.06 -24.88
CA GLU A 580 -1.43 0.61 -26.00
C GLU A 580 -2.41 1.41 -26.86
N THR A 581 -3.58 0.86 -27.15
CA THR A 581 -4.62 1.52 -27.97
C THR A 581 -5.11 2.81 -27.34
N GLU A 582 -5.29 2.84 -26.02
CA GLU A 582 -5.73 4.02 -25.29
C GLU A 582 -4.59 5.05 -25.15
N LYS A 583 -3.37 4.57 -24.88
CA LYS A 583 -2.18 5.43 -24.83
C LYS A 583 -1.97 6.14 -26.17
N MET A 584 -2.08 5.41 -27.29
CA MET A 584 -1.96 5.99 -28.63
C MET A 584 -3.11 6.97 -28.94
N GLU A 585 -4.33 6.72 -28.47
CA GLU A 585 -5.44 7.68 -28.60
C GLU A 585 -5.08 9.02 -27.94
N VAL A 586 -4.55 8.99 -26.71
CA VAL A 586 -4.12 10.19 -25.98
C VAL A 586 -2.97 10.89 -26.71
N MET A 587 -1.93 10.14 -27.11
CA MET A 587 -0.74 10.71 -27.76
C MET A 587 -1.03 11.32 -29.14
N ASN A 588 -1.87 10.67 -29.94
CA ASN A 588 -2.28 11.18 -31.25
C ASN A 588 -3.03 12.51 -31.10
N LEU A 589 -4.01 12.56 -30.19
CA LEU A 589 -4.75 13.79 -29.93
C LEU A 589 -3.87 14.87 -29.29
N ALA A 590 -2.92 14.50 -28.42
CA ALA A 590 -1.96 15.45 -27.87
C ALA A 590 -1.09 16.06 -28.99
N SER A 591 -0.68 15.27 -29.97
CA SER A 591 0.09 15.73 -31.13
C SER A 591 -0.70 16.72 -32.00
N GLU A 592 -2.01 16.53 -32.16
CA GLU A 592 -2.91 17.50 -32.80
C GLU A 592 -3.11 18.79 -31.99
N LEU A 593 -2.78 18.77 -30.70
CA LEU A 593 -2.94 19.87 -29.75
C LEU A 593 -1.60 20.45 -29.29
N ASP A 594 -0.61 20.51 -30.19
CA ASP A 594 0.73 21.05 -29.94
C ASP A 594 1.44 20.39 -28.74
N GLY A 595 1.23 19.09 -28.54
CA GLY A 595 1.81 18.31 -27.43
C GLY A 595 1.08 18.47 -26.09
N ASN A 596 -0.12 19.06 -26.07
CA ASN A 596 -0.87 19.28 -24.83
C ASN A 596 -1.63 18.02 -24.38
N VAL A 597 -0.92 17.14 -23.66
CA VAL A 597 -1.45 15.88 -23.10
C VAL A 597 -2.64 16.12 -22.16
N GLU A 598 -2.62 17.16 -21.33
CA GLU A 598 -3.73 17.47 -20.41
C GLU A 598 -5.03 17.77 -21.17
N HIS A 599 -4.94 18.55 -22.26
CA HIS A 599 -6.09 18.88 -23.08
C HIS A 599 -6.62 17.65 -23.82
N ALA A 600 -5.72 16.80 -24.34
CA ALA A 600 -6.10 15.54 -24.97
C ALA A 600 -6.88 14.63 -24.01
N ILE A 601 -6.37 14.40 -22.80
CA ILE A 601 -7.03 13.62 -21.75
C ILE A 601 -8.42 14.19 -21.43
N LYS A 602 -8.53 15.51 -21.22
CA LYS A 602 -9.83 16.15 -20.94
C LYS A 602 -10.85 15.94 -22.06
N ARG A 603 -10.45 16.02 -23.33
CA ARG A 603 -11.35 15.80 -24.47
C ARG A 603 -11.82 14.36 -24.58
N ILE A 604 -10.91 13.40 -24.41
CA ILE A 604 -11.23 11.97 -24.46
C ILE A 604 -12.14 11.60 -23.28
N SER A 605 -11.81 12.07 -22.08
CA SER A 605 -12.64 11.89 -20.88
C SER A 605 -14.07 12.39 -21.09
N LEU A 606 -14.24 13.64 -21.54
CA LEU A 606 -15.58 14.21 -21.79
C LEU A 606 -16.36 13.44 -22.85
N LYS A 607 -15.68 12.85 -23.85
CA LYS A 607 -16.31 12.00 -24.86
C LYS A 607 -16.81 10.68 -24.26
N ARG A 608 -15.99 10.02 -23.42
CA ARG A 608 -16.34 8.76 -22.71
C ARG A 608 -17.47 8.96 -21.70
N ILE A 609 -17.47 10.07 -20.97
CA ILE A 609 -18.56 10.40 -20.03
C ILE A 609 -19.88 10.58 -20.79
N LYS A 610 -19.85 11.32 -21.92
CA LYS A 610 -21.05 11.55 -22.75
C LYS A 610 -21.62 10.28 -23.38
N SER A 611 -20.78 9.32 -23.78
CA SER A 611 -21.26 8.03 -24.30
C SER A 611 -21.94 7.22 -23.19
N ASN A 612 -21.35 7.15 -22.00
CA ASN A 612 -21.92 6.38 -20.89
C ASN A 612 -23.27 6.93 -20.40
N THR A 613 -23.50 8.25 -20.49
CA THR A 613 -24.82 8.85 -20.19
C THR A 613 -25.89 8.61 -21.26
N LYS A 614 -25.56 8.08 -22.44
CA LYS A 614 -26.55 7.77 -23.49
C LYS A 614 -27.05 6.33 -23.45
N ASP A 615 -26.31 5.44 -22.78
CA ASP A 615 -26.65 4.02 -22.62
C ASP A 615 -27.37 3.73 -21.28
N HIS A 616 -27.68 4.78 -20.51
CA HIS A 616 -28.55 4.78 -19.32
C HIS A 616 -29.76 5.67 -19.57
#